data_AF-A0A2S1JS59-F1
#
_entry.id   AF-A0A2S1JS59-F1
#
_cell.length_a   1.000
_cell.length_b   1.000
_cell.length_c   1.000
_cell.angle_alpha   90.00
_cell.angle_beta   90.00
_cell.angle_gamma   90.00
#
_symmetry.space_group_name_H-M   'P 1'
#
loop_
_entity.id
_entity.type
_entity.pdbx_description
1 polymer ?
#
loop_
_entity_poly.entity_id
_entity_poly.type
_entity_poly.pdbx_seq_one_letter_code
_entity_poly.pdbx_strand_id
1 'polypeptide(L)'
;MTEAEKRQRARRRWVHLRSTFRTLGLLGRSKGAKMVAAPYWPEVHHPNHQATHGRNGNVRYLSARDRQKHLVTFTGNSLVIPQQRRFELGILQNTAGNIIFVVDTQRNFYVGRKNLGRFHHSSFMAGQPVLGAGTIVLGAGYQILEVNNHSGHYRPGALEMKKVALAISSLGGILTRYLFAFQGPVPMLFTVQD
;
A
#
# COMPACT_ATOMS: atom_id res chain seq x y z
N MET A 1 14.79 29.20 -13.93
CA MET A 1 15.17 27.83 -13.51
C MET A 1 14.15 26.85 -14.08
N THR A 2 14.59 25.99 -15.00
CA THR A 2 13.72 25.11 -15.80
C THR A 2 13.40 23.79 -15.08
N GLU A 3 12.34 23.10 -15.49
CA GLU A 3 11.95 21.80 -14.93
C GLU A 3 13.05 20.72 -15.10
N ALA A 4 13.91 20.85 -16.10
CA ALA A 4 15.08 20.00 -16.29
C ALA A 4 16.12 20.20 -15.16
N GLU A 5 16.35 21.44 -14.73
CA GLU A 5 17.28 21.78 -13.66
C GLU A 5 16.77 21.32 -12.29
N LYS A 6 15.45 21.39 -12.04
CA LYS A 6 14.83 20.83 -10.82
C LYS A 6 14.98 19.31 -10.76
N ARG A 7 14.80 18.62 -11.90
CA ARG A 7 15.01 17.16 -12.03
C ARG A 7 16.47 16.77 -11.86
N GLN A 8 17.41 17.57 -12.36
CA GLN A 8 18.84 17.32 -12.22
C GLN A 8 19.34 17.57 -10.79
N ARG A 9 18.76 18.56 -10.08
CA ARG A 9 19.05 18.84 -8.67
C ARG A 9 18.51 17.76 -7.73
N ALA A 10 17.32 17.21 -8.03
CA ALA A 10 16.76 16.06 -7.31
C ALA A 10 17.61 14.78 -7.50
N ARG A 11 18.15 14.56 -8.72
CA ARG A 11 19.07 13.46 -9.01
C ARG A 11 20.42 13.61 -8.31
N ARG A 12 21.01 14.81 -8.27
CA ARG A 12 22.31 15.06 -7.62
C ARG A 12 22.26 14.89 -6.09
N ARG A 13 21.12 15.20 -5.45
CA ARG A 13 20.89 14.94 -4.02
C ARG A 13 20.84 13.44 -3.67
N TRP A 14 20.48 12.59 -4.63
CA TRP A 14 20.38 11.13 -4.44
C TRP A 14 21.69 10.35 -4.68
N VAL A 15 22.64 10.91 -5.44
CA VAL A 15 23.96 10.29 -5.65
C VAL A 15 24.86 10.48 -4.42
N HIS A 16 24.67 11.55 -3.65
CA HIS A 16 25.47 11.82 -2.44
C HIS A 16 25.02 11.04 -1.19
N LEU A 17 23.87 10.35 -1.21
CA LEU A 17 23.43 9.48 -0.10
C LEU A 17 23.87 8.01 -0.27
N ARG A 18 24.59 7.69 -1.35
CA ARG A 18 25.06 6.31 -1.66
C ARG A 18 26.54 6.06 -1.33
N SER A 19 27.29 7.03 -0.80
CA SER A 19 28.72 6.84 -0.50
C SER A 19 29.09 6.66 0.98
N THR A 20 28.13 6.58 1.90
CA THR A 20 28.43 6.42 3.35
C THR A 20 28.16 5.03 3.93
N PHE A 21 27.64 4.08 3.17
CA PHE A 21 27.32 2.73 3.68
C PHE A 21 28.09 1.59 3.00
N ARG A 22 29.32 1.87 2.57
CA ARG A 22 30.27 0.82 2.11
C ARG A 22 31.45 0.61 3.09
N THR A 23 31.42 1.24 4.26
CA THR A 23 32.56 1.29 5.21
C THR A 23 32.27 0.79 6.62
N LEU A 24 31.17 0.07 6.87
CA LEU A 24 31.03 -0.71 8.10
C LEU A 24 30.76 -2.17 7.75
N GLY A 25 31.84 -2.91 7.50
CA GLY A 25 31.81 -4.35 7.40
C GLY A 25 31.38 -4.96 8.74
N LEU A 26 30.34 -5.79 8.71
CA LEU A 26 30.09 -6.84 9.69
C LEU A 26 29.26 -7.92 9.01
N LEU A 27 29.98 -8.86 8.39
CA LEU A 27 29.47 -10.20 8.13
C LEU A 27 29.22 -10.87 9.50
N GLY A 28 27.97 -11.21 9.79
CA GLY A 28 27.56 -11.95 10.98
C GLY A 28 26.71 -13.17 10.60
N ARG A 29 27.28 -14.35 10.80
CA ARG A 29 26.74 -15.71 10.65
C ARG A 29 25.26 -15.88 11.01
N SER A 30 24.57 -16.67 10.19
CA SER A 30 23.23 -17.22 10.39
C SER A 30 23.12 -18.06 11.67
N LYS A 31 22.09 -17.79 12.48
CA LYS A 31 21.49 -18.77 13.39
C LYS A 31 19.97 -18.59 13.43
N GLY A 32 19.28 -19.62 12.92
CA GLY A 32 17.89 -20.01 13.22
C GLY A 32 16.86 -18.91 13.50
N ALA A 33 16.25 -18.38 12.46
CA ALA A 33 14.94 -17.73 12.61
C ALA A 33 13.88 -18.82 12.78
N LYS A 34 13.47 -19.09 14.03
CA LYS A 34 12.26 -19.87 14.33
C LYS A 34 11.08 -19.18 13.64
N MET A 35 10.45 -19.88 12.70
CA MET A 35 9.17 -19.47 12.13
C MET A 35 8.12 -19.44 13.25
N VAL A 36 7.72 -18.24 13.66
CA VAL A 36 6.53 -18.07 14.49
C VAL A 36 5.33 -17.99 13.55
N ALA A 37 4.67 -19.14 13.35
CA ALA A 37 3.41 -19.27 12.62
C ALA A 37 2.22 -18.80 13.48
N ALA A 38 2.27 -17.55 13.96
CA ALA A 38 1.08 -16.92 14.52
C ALA A 38 0.24 -16.37 13.35
N PRO A 39 -1.10 -16.57 13.32
CA PRO A 39 -1.96 -15.88 12.38
C PRO A 39 -1.69 -14.37 12.50
N TYR A 40 -1.53 -13.70 11.37
CA TYR A 40 -1.28 -12.26 11.32
C TYR A 40 -2.43 -11.42 11.95
N TRP A 41 -3.54 -12.09 12.32
CA TRP A 41 -4.73 -11.58 12.98
C TRP A 41 -5.05 -12.34 14.28
N PRO A 42 -4.85 -11.75 15.47
CA PRO A 42 -5.66 -12.07 16.62
C PRO A 42 -6.91 -11.18 16.59
N GLU A 43 -8.03 -11.83 16.29
CA GLU A 43 -9.44 -11.46 16.48
C GLU A 43 -9.79 -10.03 16.94
N VAL A 44 -10.48 -9.29 16.07
CA VAL A 44 -11.55 -8.37 16.50
C VAL A 44 -12.86 -8.90 15.92
N HIS A 45 -13.40 -9.94 16.57
CA HIS A 45 -14.78 -10.37 16.34
C HIS A 45 -15.71 -9.50 17.18
N HIS A 46 -16.37 -8.54 16.53
CA HIS A 46 -17.63 -7.97 17.06
C HIS A 46 -18.71 -8.11 15.97
N PRO A 47 -19.59 -9.13 16.06
CA PRO A 47 -20.58 -9.44 15.03
C PRO A 47 -21.68 -8.36 14.87
N ASN A 48 -21.72 -7.33 15.73
CA ASN A 48 -22.74 -6.28 15.74
C ASN A 48 -22.19 -4.85 15.62
N HIS A 49 -20.95 -4.65 15.13
CA HIS A 49 -20.48 -3.28 14.96
C HIS A 49 -21.15 -2.63 13.73
N GLN A 50 -22.12 -1.74 13.98
CA GLN A 50 -22.64 -0.83 12.97
C GLN A 50 -21.47 -0.01 12.37
N ALA A 51 -21.65 0.48 11.14
CA ALA A 51 -20.61 1.07 10.28
C ALA A 51 -20.01 2.42 10.76
N THR A 52 -19.90 2.62 12.06
CA THR A 52 -19.41 3.82 12.71
C THR A 52 -18.54 3.40 13.90
N HIS A 53 -17.48 4.15 14.18
CA HIS A 53 -16.70 4.23 15.43
C HIS A 53 -15.34 3.49 15.46
N GLY A 54 -14.28 4.27 15.23
CA GLY A 54 -12.94 4.00 15.80
C GLY A 54 -12.84 4.61 17.21
N ARG A 55 -11.68 4.58 17.88
CA ARG A 55 -11.48 4.93 19.31
C ARG A 55 -12.13 6.23 19.86
N ASN A 56 -12.49 7.21 19.00
CA ASN A 56 -13.23 8.43 19.37
C ASN A 56 -14.60 8.56 18.67
N GLY A 57 -15.12 7.49 18.08
CA GLY A 57 -16.36 7.46 17.32
C GLY A 57 -16.31 7.89 15.84
N ASN A 58 -15.18 8.42 15.36
CA ASN A 58 -15.13 9.15 14.09
C ASN A 58 -14.65 8.38 12.84
N VAL A 59 -14.27 7.10 12.96
CA VAL A 59 -13.87 6.31 11.79
C VAL A 59 -15.11 5.84 11.05
N ARG A 60 -15.22 6.22 9.77
CA ARG A 60 -16.30 5.80 8.87
C ARG A 60 -15.98 4.44 8.28
N TYR A 61 -16.87 3.47 8.42
CA TYR A 61 -16.79 2.20 7.70
C TYR A 61 -17.66 2.26 6.45
N LEU A 62 -17.21 1.61 5.37
CA LEU A 62 -17.93 1.60 4.10
C LEU A 62 -19.02 0.53 4.11
N SER A 63 -20.22 0.91 3.65
CA SER A 63 -21.23 -0.05 3.22
C SER A 63 -20.74 -0.83 1.99
N ALA A 64 -21.35 -1.97 1.68
CA ALA A 64 -21.01 -2.73 0.46
C ALA A 64 -21.14 -1.86 -0.80
N ARG A 65 -22.19 -1.04 -0.88
CA ARG A 65 -22.44 -0.08 -1.97
C ARG A 65 -21.34 0.98 -2.04
N ASP A 66 -20.97 1.61 -0.93
CA ASP A 66 -19.91 2.62 -0.93
C ASP A 66 -18.56 2.00 -1.25
N ARG A 67 -18.31 0.77 -0.80
CA ARG A 67 -17.06 0.04 -1.08
C ARG A 67 -16.84 -0.19 -2.57
N GLN A 68 -17.89 -0.42 -3.35
CA GLN A 68 -17.79 -0.53 -4.81
C GLN A 68 -17.18 0.73 -5.44
N LYS A 69 -17.43 1.91 -4.86
CA LYS A 69 -16.82 3.16 -5.30
C LYS A 69 -15.32 3.25 -5.04
N HIS A 70 -14.72 2.28 -4.36
CA HIS A 70 -13.29 2.19 -4.12
C HIS A 70 -12.59 1.09 -4.93
N LEU A 71 -13.34 0.23 -5.64
CA LEU A 71 -12.79 -0.84 -6.48
C LEU A 71 -12.00 -0.32 -7.67
N VAL A 72 -10.83 -0.89 -7.91
CA VAL A 72 -9.94 -0.49 -9.01
C VAL A 72 -9.38 -1.68 -9.74
N THR A 73 -9.00 -1.43 -10.98
CA THR A 73 -8.21 -2.33 -11.82
C THR A 73 -6.92 -1.62 -12.23
N PHE A 74 -6.09 -2.32 -12.99
CA PHE A 74 -4.80 -1.80 -13.44
C PHE A 74 -4.69 -1.93 -14.96
N THR A 75 -3.90 -1.06 -15.57
CA THR A 75 -3.49 -1.18 -16.97
C THR A 75 -2.00 -0.90 -17.04
N GLY A 76 -1.23 -1.95 -17.32
CA GLY A 76 0.22 -1.86 -17.25
C GLY A 76 0.67 -1.54 -15.83
N ASN A 77 1.23 -0.35 -15.60
CA ASN A 77 1.62 0.10 -14.26
C ASN A 77 0.78 1.26 -13.71
N SER A 78 -0.36 1.56 -14.33
CA SER A 78 -1.25 2.63 -13.91
C SER A 78 -2.50 2.10 -13.25
N LEU A 79 -2.97 2.86 -12.26
CA LEU A 79 -4.22 2.62 -11.57
C LEU A 79 -5.40 3.11 -12.42
N VAL A 80 -6.39 2.24 -12.64
CA VAL A 80 -7.60 2.59 -13.40
C VAL A 80 -8.72 2.93 -12.43
N ILE A 81 -9.04 4.22 -12.36
CA ILE A 81 -10.18 4.77 -11.64
C ILE A 81 -11.02 5.57 -12.64
N PRO A 82 -12.35 5.41 -12.70
CA PRO A 82 -13.22 6.27 -13.50
C PRO A 82 -13.07 7.75 -13.09
N GLN A 83 -13.06 8.68 -14.05
CA GLN A 83 -12.76 10.10 -13.78
C GLN A 83 -13.66 10.71 -12.70
N GLN A 84 -14.96 10.43 -12.74
CA GLN A 84 -15.92 10.89 -11.74
C GLN A 84 -15.55 10.41 -10.33
N ARG A 85 -15.11 9.14 -10.21
CA ARG A 85 -14.69 8.54 -8.95
C ARG A 85 -13.36 9.10 -8.44
N ARG A 86 -12.45 9.55 -9.31
CA ARG A 86 -11.20 10.21 -8.88
C ARG A 86 -11.48 11.47 -8.07
N PHE A 87 -12.43 12.28 -8.55
CA PHE A 87 -12.87 13.50 -7.87
C PHE A 87 -13.59 13.18 -6.55
N GLU A 88 -14.56 12.26 -6.57
CA GLU A 88 -15.32 11.86 -5.37
C GLU A 88 -14.40 11.31 -4.27
N LEU A 89 -13.40 10.50 -4.63
CA LEU A 89 -12.44 9.93 -3.69
C LEU A 89 -11.28 10.88 -3.32
N GLY A 90 -11.18 12.03 -3.98
CA GLY A 90 -10.06 12.96 -3.82
C GLY A 90 -8.69 12.35 -4.14
N ILE A 91 -8.64 11.36 -5.04
CA ILE A 91 -7.41 10.70 -5.47
C ILE A 91 -6.81 11.52 -6.60
N LEU A 92 -5.71 12.19 -6.30
CA LEU A 92 -4.98 13.01 -7.26
C LEU A 92 -3.71 12.29 -7.71
N GLN A 93 -3.30 12.54 -8.96
CA GLN A 93 -1.97 12.16 -9.44
C GLN A 93 -0.86 12.88 -8.65
N ASN A 94 0.37 12.36 -8.70
CA ASN A 94 1.54 12.91 -7.98
C ASN A 94 1.37 12.94 -6.44
N THR A 95 0.65 11.97 -5.87
CA THR A 95 0.42 11.88 -4.42
C THR A 95 1.30 10.79 -3.80
N ALA A 96 2.01 11.11 -2.73
CA ALA A 96 2.81 10.16 -1.95
C ALA A 96 2.18 9.87 -0.59
N GLY A 97 2.11 8.59 -0.18
CA GLY A 97 1.79 8.13 1.19
C GLY A 97 0.36 8.37 1.68
N ASN A 98 -0.42 9.20 0.99
CA ASN A 98 -1.81 9.53 1.37
C ASN A 98 -2.85 8.64 0.68
N ILE A 99 -2.44 7.82 -0.29
CA ILE A 99 -3.34 6.85 -0.93
C ILE A 99 -3.13 5.50 -0.25
N ILE A 100 -4.18 5.00 0.39
CA ILE A 100 -4.20 3.72 1.09
C ILE A 100 -4.91 2.67 0.23
N PHE A 101 -4.51 1.42 0.39
CA PHE A 101 -5.17 0.30 -0.26
C PHE A 101 -5.44 -0.86 0.69
N VAL A 102 -6.44 -1.66 0.33
CA VAL A 102 -6.77 -2.95 0.95
C VAL A 102 -7.12 -3.95 -0.15
N VAL A 103 -6.68 -5.19 0.01
CA VAL A 103 -7.04 -6.32 -0.86
C VAL A 103 -7.90 -7.29 -0.06
N ASP A 104 -9.16 -7.49 -0.44
CA ASP A 104 -10.03 -8.45 0.27
C ASP A 104 -9.67 -9.91 -0.04
N THR A 105 -10.33 -10.84 0.65
CA THR A 105 -10.14 -12.29 0.48
C THR A 105 -10.52 -12.80 -0.91
N GLN A 106 -11.28 -12.03 -1.68
CA GLN A 106 -11.68 -12.32 -3.07
C GLN A 106 -10.73 -11.66 -4.09
N ARG A 107 -9.60 -11.10 -3.64
CA ARG A 107 -8.60 -10.39 -4.45
C ARG A 107 -9.10 -9.10 -5.09
N ASN A 108 -10.23 -8.57 -4.64
CA ASN A 108 -10.65 -7.24 -5.05
C ASN A 108 -9.71 -6.20 -4.45
N PHE A 109 -9.31 -5.23 -5.27
CA PHE A 109 -8.39 -4.17 -4.86
C PHE A 109 -9.16 -2.88 -4.63
N TYR A 110 -9.03 -2.32 -3.42
CA TYR A 110 -9.70 -1.07 -3.03
C TYR A 110 -8.66 0.01 -2.73
N VAL A 111 -8.93 1.23 -3.18
CA VAL A 111 -8.09 2.40 -2.91
C VAL A 111 -8.89 3.56 -2.36
N GLY A 112 -8.25 4.41 -1.59
CA GLY A 112 -8.86 5.63 -1.09
C GLY A 112 -7.80 6.59 -0.56
N ARG A 113 -8.14 7.86 -0.48
CA ARG A 113 -7.29 8.83 0.19
C ARG A 113 -7.50 8.72 1.70
N LYS A 114 -6.41 8.50 2.43
CA LYS A 114 -6.39 8.53 3.90
C LYS A 114 -6.87 9.90 4.38
N ASN A 115 -7.80 9.90 5.33
CA ASN A 115 -8.25 11.10 6.01
C ASN A 115 -8.07 10.87 7.52
N LEU A 116 -7.20 11.66 8.14
CA LEU A 116 -6.84 11.48 9.54
C LEU A 116 -8.08 11.54 10.43
N GLY A 117 -8.28 10.50 11.25
CA GLY A 117 -9.40 10.42 12.18
C GLY A 117 -10.74 10.06 11.56
N ARG A 118 -10.84 9.97 10.22
CA ARG A 118 -12.11 9.69 9.50
C ARG A 118 -12.06 8.48 8.58
N PHE A 119 -10.97 8.28 7.84
CA PHE A 119 -10.88 7.22 6.83
C PHE A 119 -9.49 6.57 6.82
N HIS A 120 -9.46 5.28 7.13
CA HIS A 120 -8.25 4.46 7.32
C HIS A 120 -8.40 3.08 6.62
N HIS A 121 -7.39 2.21 6.71
CA HIS A 121 -7.44 0.86 6.12
C HIS A 121 -8.65 0.06 6.62
N SER A 122 -8.96 0.15 7.91
CA SER A 122 -10.13 -0.54 8.48
C SER A 122 -11.45 0.00 7.95
N SER A 123 -11.50 1.23 7.42
CA SER A 123 -12.71 1.80 6.81
C SER A 123 -13.24 0.95 5.65
N PHE A 124 -12.37 0.27 4.90
CA PHE A 124 -12.80 -0.57 3.79
C PHE A 124 -13.57 -1.80 4.25
N MET A 125 -13.08 -2.45 5.31
CA MET A 125 -13.49 -3.82 5.67
C MET A 125 -14.08 -3.93 7.07
N ALA A 126 -14.27 -2.83 7.80
CA ALA A 126 -14.75 -2.83 9.18
C ALA A 126 -13.97 -3.79 10.10
N GLY A 127 -12.65 -3.90 9.88
CA GLY A 127 -11.79 -4.80 10.66
C GLY A 127 -11.78 -6.26 10.19
N GLN A 128 -12.53 -6.62 9.14
CA GLN A 128 -12.52 -7.98 8.59
C GLN A 128 -11.15 -8.37 7.99
N PRO A 129 -10.88 -9.69 7.85
CA PRO A 129 -9.65 -10.21 7.26
C PRO A 129 -9.41 -9.72 5.84
N VAL A 130 -8.14 -9.52 5.50
CA VAL A 130 -7.68 -9.05 4.18
C VAL A 130 -6.46 -9.86 3.74
N LEU A 131 -6.23 -9.94 2.43
CA LEU A 131 -5.01 -10.54 1.88
C LEU A 131 -3.79 -9.63 2.02
N GLY A 132 -4.01 -8.32 2.11
CA GLY A 132 -2.97 -7.33 2.38
C GLY A 132 -3.51 -5.90 2.38
N ALA A 133 -2.73 -4.97 2.92
CA ALA A 133 -3.08 -3.56 3.02
C ALA A 133 -1.82 -2.68 3.11
N GLY A 134 -1.90 -1.45 2.64
CA GLY A 134 -0.72 -0.59 2.62
C GLY A 134 -0.97 0.79 2.04
N THR A 135 0.08 1.44 1.53
CA THR A 135 -0.04 2.70 0.80
C THR A 135 0.58 2.62 -0.59
N ILE A 136 0.13 3.51 -1.47
CA ILE A 136 0.58 3.62 -2.86
C ILE A 136 1.09 5.05 -3.09
N VAL A 137 2.19 5.15 -3.81
CA VAL A 137 2.67 6.41 -4.38
C VAL A 137 2.25 6.47 -5.85
N LEU A 138 1.50 7.51 -6.21
CA LEU A 138 1.02 7.76 -7.57
C LEU A 138 1.82 8.89 -8.21
N GLY A 139 2.32 8.67 -9.42
CA GLY A 139 2.92 9.68 -10.29
C GLY A 139 1.92 10.27 -11.28
N ALA A 140 2.44 10.86 -12.36
CA ALA A 140 1.63 11.40 -13.45
C ALA A 140 0.84 10.29 -14.15
N GLY A 141 -0.38 10.61 -14.62
CA GLY A 141 -1.22 9.63 -15.29
C GLY A 141 -1.64 8.44 -14.40
N TYR A 142 -1.64 8.63 -13.07
CA TYR A 142 -1.96 7.60 -12.08
C TYR A 142 -1.03 6.38 -12.12
N GLN A 143 0.19 6.57 -12.62
CA GLN A 143 1.23 5.54 -12.60
C GLN A 143 1.60 5.20 -11.15
N ILE A 144 1.64 3.92 -10.82
CA ILE A 144 2.08 3.46 -9.51
C ILE A 144 3.60 3.44 -9.50
N LEU A 145 4.18 4.27 -8.65
CA LEU A 145 5.63 4.37 -8.47
C LEU A 145 6.11 3.42 -7.38
N GLU A 146 5.30 3.23 -6.34
CA GLU A 146 5.64 2.42 -5.18
C GLU A 146 4.39 1.83 -4.53
N VAL A 147 4.48 0.58 -4.08
CA VAL A 147 3.51 -0.09 -3.22
C VAL A 147 4.23 -0.50 -1.94
N ASN A 148 3.73 -0.07 -0.78
CA ASN A 148 4.32 -0.43 0.50
C ASN A 148 3.34 -1.14 1.42
N ASN A 149 3.87 -1.78 2.46
CA ASN A 149 3.08 -2.49 3.48
C ASN A 149 2.63 -1.59 4.65
N HIS A 150 2.70 -0.26 4.52
CA HIS A 150 2.37 0.63 5.63
C HIS A 150 0.86 0.68 5.87
N SER A 151 0.38 -0.16 6.78
CA SER A 151 -1.03 -0.20 7.19
C SER A 151 -1.16 -0.40 8.70
N GLY A 152 -1.91 0.50 9.36
CA GLY A 152 -1.85 0.69 10.82
C GLY A 152 -1.92 -0.59 11.65
N HIS A 153 -3.11 -1.19 11.73
CA HIS A 153 -3.32 -2.46 12.44
C HIS A 153 -3.12 -3.70 11.53
N TYR A 154 -3.11 -3.49 10.22
CA TYR A 154 -3.06 -4.54 9.19
C TYR A 154 -1.64 -4.97 8.76
N ARG A 155 -0.57 -4.20 9.09
CA ARG A 155 0.88 -4.49 9.00
C ARG A 155 1.31 -5.78 8.25
N PRO A 156 0.99 -5.95 6.96
CA PRO A 156 1.20 -7.22 6.28
C PRO A 156 2.68 -7.58 6.19
N GLY A 157 2.96 -8.87 6.32
CA GLY A 157 4.28 -9.44 6.11
C GLY A 157 4.63 -9.62 4.63
N ALA A 158 5.81 -10.20 4.37
CA ALA A 158 6.27 -10.44 3.01
C ALA A 158 5.33 -11.38 2.22
N LEU A 159 4.74 -12.38 2.89
CA LEU A 159 3.81 -13.32 2.26
C LEU A 159 2.52 -12.61 1.82
N GLU A 160 1.97 -11.76 2.66
CA GLU A 160 0.79 -10.95 2.35
C GLU A 160 1.08 -9.97 1.20
N MET A 161 2.28 -9.37 1.17
CA MET A 161 2.69 -8.52 0.04
C MET A 161 2.83 -9.30 -1.27
N LYS A 162 3.20 -10.58 -1.24
CA LYS A 162 3.12 -11.45 -2.44
C LYS A 162 1.67 -11.66 -2.89
N LYS A 163 0.73 -11.84 -1.96
CA LYS A 163 -0.72 -11.93 -2.29
C LYS A 163 -1.23 -10.63 -2.91
N VAL A 164 -0.77 -9.47 -2.42
CA VAL A 164 -1.06 -8.16 -3.02
C VAL A 164 -0.54 -8.08 -4.45
N ALA A 165 0.71 -8.49 -4.69
CA ALA A 165 1.26 -8.53 -6.05
C ALA A 165 0.43 -9.44 -6.97
N LEU A 166 0.08 -10.65 -6.52
CA LEU A 166 -0.80 -11.55 -7.29
C LEU A 166 -2.16 -10.94 -7.60
N ALA A 167 -2.76 -10.20 -6.66
CA ALA A 167 -4.03 -9.50 -6.90
C ALA A 167 -3.88 -8.42 -7.97
N ILE A 168 -2.81 -7.60 -7.91
CA ILE A 168 -2.51 -6.58 -8.92
C ILE A 168 -2.35 -7.22 -10.31
N SER A 169 -1.59 -8.30 -10.41
CA SER A 169 -1.39 -9.04 -11.67
C SER A 169 -2.72 -9.56 -12.23
N SER A 170 -3.55 -10.21 -11.39
CA SER A 170 -4.85 -10.72 -11.82
C SER A 170 -5.85 -9.64 -12.27
N LEU A 171 -5.60 -8.38 -11.91
CA LEU A 171 -6.43 -7.23 -12.26
C LEU A 171 -5.85 -6.38 -13.41
N GLY A 172 -4.88 -6.92 -14.17
CA GLY A 172 -4.30 -6.28 -15.37
C GLY A 172 -3.02 -5.48 -15.13
N GLY A 173 -2.41 -5.62 -13.95
CA GLY A 173 -1.15 -4.98 -13.60
C GLY A 173 0.07 -5.78 -14.06
N ILE A 174 1.16 -5.09 -14.38
CA ILE A 174 2.45 -5.69 -14.79
C ILE A 174 3.45 -5.52 -13.64
N LEU A 175 3.85 -6.64 -13.01
CA LEU A 175 4.49 -6.59 -11.70
C LEU A 175 5.93 -6.09 -11.74
N THR A 176 6.63 -6.36 -12.84
CA THR A 176 8.00 -5.91 -13.11
C THR A 176 8.15 -4.38 -13.11
N ARG A 177 7.04 -3.64 -13.15
CA ARG A 177 7.01 -2.17 -13.19
C ARG A 177 6.62 -1.49 -11.88
N TYR A 178 6.37 -2.25 -10.82
CA TYR A 178 6.11 -1.69 -9.49
C TYR A 178 7.31 -1.87 -8.57
N LEU A 179 7.64 -0.84 -7.81
CA LEU A 179 8.56 -0.97 -6.68
C LEU A 179 7.76 -1.40 -5.46
N PHE A 180 8.03 -2.59 -4.95
CA PHE A 180 7.49 -3.02 -3.66
C PHE A 180 8.47 -2.64 -2.56
N ALA A 181 8.04 -1.72 -1.69
CA ALA A 181 8.80 -1.28 -0.54
C ALA A 181 8.25 -1.94 0.73
N PHE A 182 8.98 -2.92 1.25
CA PHE A 182 8.62 -3.63 2.46
C PHE A 182 9.37 -3.06 3.66
N GLN A 183 8.62 -2.54 4.65
CA GLN A 183 9.16 -2.22 5.97
C GLN A 183 8.98 -3.44 6.89
N GLY A 184 10.06 -4.18 7.07
CA GLY A 184 10.25 -5.16 8.15
C GLY A 184 11.45 -4.79 9.03
N PRO A 185 11.96 -5.71 9.88
CA PRO A 185 13.17 -5.48 10.68
C PRO A 185 14.37 -5.04 9.83
N VAL A 186 14.38 -5.46 8.57
CA VAL A 186 15.25 -4.95 7.52
C VAL A 186 14.35 -4.45 6.39
N PRO A 187 14.40 -3.15 6.04
CA PRO A 187 13.69 -2.63 4.88
C PRO A 187 14.19 -3.34 3.61
N MET A 188 13.27 -3.85 2.81
CA MET A 188 13.59 -4.50 1.54
C MET A 188 12.82 -3.84 0.40
N LEU A 189 13.56 -3.42 -0.63
CA LEU A 189 13.00 -3.07 -1.92
C LEU A 189 13.10 -4.29 -2.82
N PHE A 190 11.99 -4.70 -3.43
CA PHE A 190 12.01 -5.74 -4.44
C PHE A 190 11.09 -5.39 -5.60
N THR A 191 11.45 -5.89 -6.77
CA THR A 191 10.56 -6.00 -7.93
C THR A 191 10.09 -7.44 -8.00
N VAL A 192 8.85 -7.65 -8.42
CA VAL A 192 8.34 -9.01 -8.67
C VAL A 192 8.51 -9.28 -10.16
N GLN A 193 9.08 -10.44 -10.48
CA GLN A 193 9.16 -10.93 -11.86
C GLN A 193 7.83 -11.62 -12.21
N ASP A 194 7.33 -11.37 -13.41
CA ASP A 194 6.10 -11.97 -13.93
C ASP A 194 6.25 -13.48 -14.14
#